data_AF-A0A969F292-F1
#
_entry.id   AF-A0A969F292-F1
#
_cell.length_a   1.000
_cell.length_b   1.000
_cell.length_c   1.000
_cell.angle_alpha   90.00
_cell.angle_beta   90.00
_cell.angle_gamma   90.00
#
_symmetry.space_group_name_H-M   'P 1'
#
loop_
_entity.id
_entity.type
_entity.pdbx_description
1 polymer ?
#
loop_
_entity_poly.entity_id
_entity_poly.type
_entity_poly.pdbx_seq_one_letter_code
_entity_poly.pdbx_strand_id
1 'polypeptide(L)'
;MSEPPESIGRPDAGKRLMPELPMEYEGMLSFLMNLLVIEFRAEIGFAATQEVLRTPDLFAAKRTDAEVAAQIIERIRTDEEIHVRSLRLYLGELNAVTFKTVDGGTIAGRELIDRFWRVLLDWATVEQPKLAAQQQYTQIRSRIEAHGEGPRIIAEFDALSDLRKAS
;
A
#
# COMPACT_ATOMS: atom_id res chain seq x y z
N MET A 1 1.32 -7.94 21.68
CA MET A 1 1.79 -7.32 20.42
C MET A 1 1.75 -8.42 19.38
N SER A 2 0.95 -8.27 18.33
CA SER A 2 1.03 -9.16 17.16
C SER A 2 2.39 -8.95 16.51
N GLU A 3 3.09 -10.03 16.21
CA GLU A 3 4.34 -9.95 15.45
C GLU A 3 4.08 -9.26 14.10
N PRO A 4 4.98 -8.37 13.65
CA PRO A 4 4.91 -7.87 12.29
C PRO A 4 5.00 -9.06 11.32
N PRO A 5 4.27 -9.03 10.20
CA PRO A 5 4.36 -10.11 9.22
C PRO A 5 5.83 -10.28 8.77
N GLU A 6 6.28 -11.54 8.66
CA GLU A 6 7.65 -11.89 8.24
C GLU A 6 8.04 -11.31 6.87
N SER A 7 7.05 -10.93 6.06
CA SER A 7 7.25 -10.25 4.80
C SER A 7 6.04 -9.37 4.46
N ILE A 8 6.30 -8.13 4.09
CA ILE A 8 5.33 -7.23 3.42
C ILE A 8 5.29 -7.53 1.91
N GLY A 9 6.16 -8.45 1.45
CA GLY A 9 6.30 -8.83 0.05
C GLY A 9 5.15 -9.71 -0.46
N ARG A 10 5.04 -9.75 -1.78
CA ARG A 10 4.05 -10.57 -2.51
C ARG A 10 4.24 -12.08 -2.25
N PRO A 11 3.18 -12.89 -2.40
CA PRO A 11 3.26 -14.36 -2.47
C PRO A 11 4.20 -14.84 -3.60
N ASP A 12 4.39 -14.00 -4.62
CA ASP A 12 5.30 -14.24 -5.74
C ASP A 12 6.78 -14.01 -5.39
N ALA A 13 7.13 -13.76 -4.12
CA ALA A 13 8.51 -13.62 -3.68
C ALA A 13 9.33 -14.87 -4.07
N GLY A 14 10.09 -14.75 -5.16
CA GLY A 14 10.88 -15.83 -5.76
C GLY A 14 10.56 -16.15 -7.22
N LYS A 15 9.44 -15.66 -7.77
CA LYS A 15 9.11 -15.81 -9.20
C LYS A 15 9.74 -14.67 -10.01
N ARG A 16 10.47 -15.03 -11.06
CA ARG A 16 10.98 -14.08 -12.06
C ARG A 16 9.80 -13.54 -12.88
N LEU A 17 9.54 -12.24 -12.82
CA LEU A 17 8.49 -11.53 -13.58
C LEU A 17 9.06 -10.81 -14.81
N MET A 18 10.38 -10.59 -14.83
CA MET A 18 11.13 -10.02 -15.95
C MET A 18 12.34 -10.92 -16.30
N PRO A 19 12.13 -12.23 -16.56
CA PRO A 19 13.20 -13.19 -16.76
C PRO A 19 14.14 -12.86 -17.93
N GLU A 20 13.71 -12.00 -18.85
CA GLU A 20 14.49 -11.51 -19.97
C GLU A 20 15.69 -10.66 -19.53
N LEU A 21 15.67 -10.12 -18.32
CA LEU A 21 16.76 -9.33 -17.75
C LEU A 21 17.68 -10.17 -16.85
N PRO A 22 18.95 -9.76 -16.69
CA PRO A 22 19.76 -10.15 -15.54
C PRO A 22 19.04 -9.91 -14.22
N MET A 23 19.28 -10.79 -13.24
CA MET A 23 18.57 -10.81 -11.95
C MET A 23 18.70 -9.50 -11.20
N GLU A 24 19.88 -8.87 -11.25
CA GLU A 24 20.19 -7.60 -10.62
C GLU A 24 19.31 -6.45 -11.17
N TYR A 25 19.08 -6.40 -12.48
CA TYR A 25 18.28 -5.36 -13.11
C TYR A 25 16.79 -5.60 -12.89
N GLU A 26 16.35 -6.86 -12.92
CA GLU A 26 14.98 -7.20 -12.52
C GLU A 26 14.73 -6.82 -11.07
N GLY A 27 15.65 -7.14 -10.16
CA GLY A 27 15.55 -6.80 -8.75
C GLY A 27 15.44 -5.29 -8.51
N MET A 28 16.29 -4.51 -9.19
CA MET A 28 16.23 -3.05 -9.14
C MET A 28 14.90 -2.50 -9.64
N LEU A 29 14.43 -2.96 -10.81
CA LEU A 29 13.16 -2.53 -11.39
C LEU A 29 11.98 -2.90 -10.48
N SER A 30 11.95 -4.13 -9.98
CA SER A 30 10.96 -4.60 -9.03
C SER A 30 10.94 -3.74 -7.76
N PHE A 31 12.12 -3.43 -7.21
CA PHE A 31 12.24 -2.57 -6.04
C PHE A 31 11.67 -1.17 -6.28
N LEU A 32 12.09 -0.49 -7.35
CA LEU A 32 11.63 0.87 -7.68
C LEU A 32 10.12 0.92 -7.90
N MET A 33 9.55 -0.05 -8.62
CA MET A 33 8.12 -0.11 -8.87
C MET A 33 7.30 -0.41 -7.60
N ASN A 34 7.75 -1.37 -6.76
CA ASN A 34 7.09 -1.63 -5.49
C ASN A 34 7.17 -0.42 -4.55
N LEU A 35 8.33 0.25 -4.51
CA LEU A 35 8.51 1.44 -3.69
C LEU A 35 7.54 2.55 -4.12
N LEU A 36 7.36 2.79 -5.43
CA LEU A 36 6.38 3.78 -5.89
C LEU A 36 4.94 3.47 -5.44
N VAL A 37 4.55 2.19 -5.41
CA VAL A 37 3.24 1.78 -4.89
C VAL A 37 3.15 1.98 -3.37
N ILE A 38 4.24 1.74 -2.63
CA ILE A 38 4.31 2.02 -1.20
C ILE A 38 4.12 3.51 -0.95
N GLU A 39 4.84 4.38 -1.66
CA GLU A 39 4.73 5.83 -1.49
C GLU A 39 3.31 6.33 -1.77
N PHE A 40 2.68 5.84 -2.84
CA PHE A 40 1.30 6.22 -3.15
C PHE A 40 0.31 5.81 -2.05
N ARG A 41 0.53 4.65 -1.43
CA ARG A 41 -0.31 4.17 -0.32
C ARG A 41 -0.02 4.92 0.97
N ALA A 42 1.24 5.27 1.23
CA ALA A 42 1.63 6.10 2.36
C ALA A 42 0.91 7.45 2.30
N GLU A 43 0.90 8.09 1.11
CA GLU A 43 0.21 9.35 0.89
C GLU A 43 -1.30 9.26 1.20
N ILE A 44 -1.99 8.21 0.73
CA ILE A 44 -3.40 7.98 1.07
C ILE A 44 -3.57 7.80 2.59
N GLY A 45 -2.71 6.99 3.22
CA GLY A 45 -2.76 6.72 4.65
C GLY A 45 -2.54 7.98 5.49
N PHE A 46 -1.58 8.82 5.11
CA PHE A 46 -1.31 10.08 5.78
C PHE A 46 -2.46 11.09 5.62
N ALA A 47 -3.01 11.22 4.41
CA ALA A 47 -4.16 12.07 4.14
C ALA A 47 -5.37 11.68 5.01
N ALA A 48 -5.72 10.38 5.03
CA ALA A 48 -6.80 9.86 5.86
C ALA A 48 -6.53 10.06 7.35
N THR A 49 -5.28 9.88 7.80
CA THR A 49 -4.92 10.09 9.21
C THR A 49 -5.08 11.55 9.62
N GLN A 50 -4.72 12.51 8.76
CA GLN A 50 -4.94 13.93 9.04
C GLN A 50 -6.44 14.26 9.10
N GLU A 51 -7.27 13.67 8.23
CA GLU A 51 -8.72 13.84 8.26
C GLU A 51 -9.32 13.34 9.59
N VAL A 52 -8.92 12.13 10.00
CA VAL A 52 -9.32 11.55 11.30
C VAL A 52 -8.89 12.46 12.46
N LEU A 53 -7.62 12.90 12.49
CA LEU A 53 -7.09 13.76 13.56
C LEU A 53 -7.76 15.14 13.61
N ARG A 54 -8.31 15.62 12.50
CA ARG A 54 -9.03 16.90 12.40
C ARG A 54 -10.55 16.74 12.49
N THR A 55 -11.06 15.53 12.70
CA THR A 55 -12.49 15.30 12.94
C THR A 55 -12.92 16.01 14.24
N PRO A 56 -13.89 16.95 14.21
CA PRO A 56 -14.13 17.90 15.30
C PRO A 56 -14.40 17.29 16.68
N ASP A 57 -15.15 16.19 16.74
CA ASP A 57 -15.65 15.55 17.96
C ASP A 57 -14.81 14.35 18.42
N LEU A 58 -13.98 13.78 17.54
CA LEU A 58 -13.24 12.55 17.82
C LEU A 58 -12.17 12.71 18.92
N PHE A 59 -11.54 13.88 19.00
CA PHE A 59 -10.48 14.19 19.97
C PHE A 59 -10.76 15.46 20.78
N ALA A 60 -12.01 15.74 21.11
CA ALA A 60 -12.43 16.99 21.75
C ALA A 60 -11.60 17.38 22.99
N ALA A 61 -11.29 16.41 23.86
CA ALA A 61 -10.49 16.63 25.07
C ALA A 61 -8.99 16.86 24.83
N LYS A 62 -8.50 16.58 23.61
CA LYS A 62 -7.09 16.68 23.20
C LYS A 62 -6.94 17.40 21.85
N ARG A 63 -7.79 18.38 21.58
CA ARG A 63 -7.86 19.05 20.26
C ARG A 63 -6.51 19.66 19.84
N THR A 64 -5.81 20.30 20.76
CA THR A 64 -4.48 20.88 20.48
C THR A 64 -3.47 19.79 20.10
N ASP A 65 -3.40 18.70 20.86
CA ASP A 65 -2.47 17.59 20.59
C ASP A 65 -2.78 16.92 19.24
N ALA A 66 -4.06 16.72 18.95
CA ALA A 66 -4.49 16.13 17.68
C ALA A 66 -4.19 17.05 16.48
N GLU A 67 -4.23 18.38 16.65
CA GLU A 67 -3.78 19.31 15.62
C GLU A 67 -2.26 19.24 15.42
N VAL A 68 -1.48 19.20 16.50
CA VAL A 68 -0.01 19.05 16.41
C VAL A 68 0.34 17.73 15.71
N ALA A 69 -0.32 16.62 16.04
CA ALA A 69 -0.12 15.35 15.37
C ALA A 69 -0.45 15.43 13.86
N ALA A 70 -1.54 16.11 13.49
CA ALA A 70 -1.91 16.30 12.09
C ALA A 70 -0.86 17.13 11.32
N GLN A 71 -0.27 18.13 11.96
CA GLN A 71 0.82 18.94 11.37
C GLN A 71 2.13 18.15 11.23
N ILE A 72 2.46 17.26 12.17
CA ILE A 72 3.62 16.37 12.04
C ILE A 72 3.46 15.49 10.81
N ILE A 73 2.28 14.88 10.63
CA ILE A 73 1.99 14.07 9.45
C ILE A 73 2.06 14.90 8.17
N GLU A 74 1.59 16.14 8.19
CA GLU A 74 1.70 17.07 7.06
C GLU A 74 3.14 17.28 6.60
N ARG A 75 4.07 17.44 7.56
CA ARG A 75 5.49 17.61 7.27
C ARG A 75 6.09 16.35 6.67
N ILE A 76 5.76 15.19 7.23
CA ILE A 76 6.18 13.89 6.67
C ILE A 76 5.69 13.77 5.22
N ARG A 77 4.39 14.02 4.94
CA ARG A 77 3.85 14.00 3.57
C ARG A 77 4.59 14.93 2.62
N THR A 78 4.93 16.13 3.09
CA THR A 78 5.69 17.11 2.30
C THR A 78 7.07 16.56 1.93
N ASP A 79 7.74 15.90 2.88
CA ASP A 79 9.05 15.29 2.64
C ASP A 79 8.96 14.10 1.66
N GLU A 80 7.84 13.37 1.62
CA GLU A 80 7.64 12.24 0.69
C GLU A 80 7.41 12.67 -0.79
N GLU A 81 7.09 13.95 -1.06
CA GLU A 81 6.83 14.43 -2.43
C GLU A 81 8.01 14.14 -3.36
N ILE A 82 9.23 14.35 -2.87
CA ILE A 82 10.45 14.15 -3.67
C ILE A 82 10.68 12.67 -4.01
N HIS A 83 10.28 11.74 -3.12
CA HIS A 83 10.40 10.31 -3.38
C HIS A 83 9.48 9.91 -4.54
N VAL A 84 8.21 10.32 -4.49
CA VAL A 84 7.23 10.06 -5.57
C VAL A 84 7.70 10.66 -6.88
N ARG A 85 8.14 11.92 -6.87
CA ARG A 85 8.61 12.62 -8.07
C ARG A 85 9.82 11.93 -8.69
N SER A 86 10.79 11.52 -7.87
CA SER A 86 12.01 10.85 -8.33
C SER A 86 11.71 9.47 -8.91
N LEU A 87 10.88 8.67 -8.24
CA LEU A 87 10.50 7.34 -8.72
C LEU A 87 9.74 7.41 -10.05
N ARG A 88 8.83 8.39 -10.20
CA ARG A 88 8.12 8.62 -11.46
C ARG A 88 9.07 9.00 -12.59
N LEU A 89 10.07 9.83 -12.32
CA LEU A 89 11.09 10.18 -13.29
C LEU A 89 11.89 8.93 -13.70
N TYR A 90 12.48 8.22 -12.74
CA TYR A 90 13.32 7.05 -13.03
C TYR A 90 12.57 5.97 -13.81
N LEU A 91 11.36 5.62 -13.37
CA LEU A 91 10.53 4.63 -14.05
C LEU A 91 10.06 5.12 -15.42
N GLY A 92 9.80 6.43 -15.57
CA GLY A 92 9.46 7.04 -16.86
C GLY A 92 10.61 6.96 -17.87
N GLU A 93 11.84 7.29 -17.44
CA GLU A 93 13.03 7.15 -18.28
C GLU A 93 13.28 5.68 -18.65
N LEU A 94 13.16 4.76 -17.68
CA LEU A 94 13.31 3.33 -17.91
C LEU A 94 12.21 2.76 -18.83
N ASN A 95 11.01 3.35 -18.84
CA ASN A 95 9.93 2.99 -19.76
C ASN A 95 10.27 3.39 -21.21
N ALA A 96 11.03 4.47 -21.40
CA ALA A 96 11.38 5.01 -22.71
C ALA A 96 12.58 4.33 -23.39
N VAL A 97 13.41 3.58 -22.65
CA VAL A 97 14.61 2.92 -23.20
C VAL A 97 14.31 1.53 -23.76
N THR A 98 15.27 0.95 -24.48
CA THR A 98 15.26 -0.46 -24.91
C THR A 98 16.32 -1.23 -24.11
N PHE A 99 15.92 -2.34 -23.50
CA PHE A 99 16.82 -3.21 -22.74
C PHE A 99 17.43 -4.27 -23.63
N LYS A 100 18.67 -4.67 -23.31
CA LYS A 100 19.26 -5.90 -23.84
C LYS A 100 18.79 -7.07 -23.00
N THR A 101 18.41 -8.15 -23.66
CA THR A 101 17.95 -9.37 -23.01
C THR A 101 19.10 -10.36 -22.82
N VAL A 102 18.95 -11.29 -21.87
CA VAL A 102 19.98 -12.29 -21.54
C VAL A 102 20.31 -13.25 -22.69
N ASP A 103 19.41 -13.41 -23.66
CA ASP A 103 19.57 -14.23 -24.86
C ASP A 103 20.20 -13.46 -26.04
N GLY A 104 20.61 -12.21 -25.83
CA GLY A 104 21.25 -11.37 -26.85
C GLY A 104 20.27 -10.57 -27.71
N GLY A 105 18.97 -10.68 -27.47
CA GLY A 105 17.93 -9.85 -28.09
C GLY A 105 17.76 -8.49 -27.42
N THR A 106 16.60 -7.87 -27.70
CA THR A 106 16.18 -6.63 -27.07
C THR A 106 14.69 -6.64 -26.73
N ILE A 107 14.31 -5.86 -25.72
CA ILE A 107 12.91 -5.65 -25.34
C ILE A 107 12.66 -4.17 -25.04
N ALA A 108 11.53 -3.64 -25.49
CA ALA A 108 11.14 -2.27 -25.18
C ALA A 108 10.85 -2.11 -23.68
N GLY A 109 11.38 -1.06 -23.05
CA GLY A 109 11.18 -0.79 -21.63
C GLY A 109 9.71 -0.66 -21.27
N ARG A 110 8.92 -0.02 -22.14
CA ARG A 110 7.47 0.08 -22.01
C ARG A 110 6.79 -1.29 -21.92
N GLU A 111 7.15 -2.22 -22.79
CA GLU A 111 6.57 -3.56 -22.78
C GLU A 111 6.87 -4.27 -21.45
N LEU A 112 8.12 -4.21 -21.02
CA LEU A 112 8.60 -4.87 -19.80
C LEU A 112 7.97 -4.26 -18.54
N ILE A 113 8.05 -2.93 -18.39
CA ILE A 113 7.55 -2.21 -17.22
C ILE A 113 6.04 -2.28 -17.14
N ASP A 114 5.30 -2.04 -18.23
CA ASP A 114 3.84 -2.06 -18.20
C ASP A 114 3.31 -3.46 -17.84
N ARG A 115 4.00 -4.53 -18.27
CA ARG A 115 3.65 -5.92 -17.93
C ARG A 115 3.81 -6.17 -16.44
N PHE A 116 4.95 -5.81 -15.85
CA PHE A 116 5.18 -5.95 -14.42
C PHE A 116 4.21 -5.07 -13.62
N TRP A 117 4.03 -3.81 -14.05
CA TRP A 117 3.19 -2.82 -13.38
C TRP A 117 1.74 -3.29 -13.25
N ARG A 118 1.17 -3.96 -14.25
CA ARG A 118 -0.19 -4.53 -14.19
C ARG A 118 -0.33 -5.58 -13.08
N VAL A 119 0.59 -6.55 -13.03
CA VAL A 119 0.63 -7.56 -11.95
C VAL A 119 0.87 -6.88 -10.60
N LEU A 120 1.65 -5.80 -10.60
CA LEU A 120 1.91 -5.03 -9.41
C LEU A 120 0.66 -4.37 -8.83
N LEU A 121 -0.08 -3.64 -9.67
CA LEU A 121 -1.29 -2.96 -9.27
C LEU A 121 -2.41 -3.92 -8.88
N ASP A 122 -2.61 -5.02 -9.61
CA ASP A 122 -3.67 -5.97 -9.30
C ASP A 122 -3.51 -6.55 -7.89
N TRP A 123 -2.31 -7.04 -7.56
CA TRP A 123 -1.98 -7.45 -6.19
C TRP A 123 -2.22 -6.33 -5.17
N ALA A 124 -1.69 -5.14 -5.42
CA ALA A 124 -1.69 -4.04 -4.44
C ALA A 124 -3.07 -3.42 -4.20
N THR A 125 -3.98 -3.48 -5.18
CA THR A 125 -5.27 -2.78 -5.16
C THR A 125 -6.47 -3.71 -5.08
N VAL A 126 -6.31 -4.99 -5.40
CA VAL A 126 -7.40 -5.98 -5.41
C VAL A 126 -7.17 -7.05 -4.35
N GLU A 127 -6.04 -7.76 -4.39
CA GLU A 127 -5.81 -8.92 -3.53
C GLU A 127 -5.40 -8.53 -2.11
N GLN A 128 -4.36 -7.71 -1.99
CA GLN A 128 -3.79 -7.32 -0.71
C GLN A 128 -4.77 -6.54 0.18
N PRO A 129 -5.62 -5.62 -0.34
CA PRO A 129 -6.63 -4.96 0.48
C PRO A 129 -7.68 -5.92 1.05
N LYS A 130 -8.11 -6.94 0.30
CA LYS A 130 -9.05 -7.96 0.80
C LYS A 130 -8.45 -8.76 1.96
N LEU A 131 -7.20 -9.20 1.80
CA LEU A 131 -6.48 -9.92 2.84
C LEU A 131 -6.28 -9.05 4.09
N ALA A 132 -5.87 -7.79 3.91
CA ALA A 132 -5.70 -6.85 5.00
C ALA A 132 -7.01 -6.58 5.76
N ALA A 133 -8.13 -6.40 5.03
CA ALA A 133 -9.45 -6.21 5.63
C ALA A 133 -9.88 -7.41 6.48
N GLN A 134 -9.67 -8.65 5.99
CA GLN A 134 -9.99 -9.87 6.74
C GLN A 134 -9.15 -10.01 8.02
N GLN A 135 -7.86 -9.73 7.93
CA GLN A 135 -6.94 -9.74 9.08
C GLN A 135 -7.34 -8.68 10.11
N GLN A 136 -7.62 -7.46 9.64
CA GLN A 136 -7.99 -6.34 10.50
C GLN A 136 -9.37 -6.56 11.16
N TYR A 137 -10.33 -7.14 10.44
CA TYR A 137 -11.61 -7.56 10.98
C TYR A 137 -11.43 -8.53 12.15
N THR A 138 -10.59 -9.55 11.98
CA THR A 138 -10.32 -10.55 13.03
C THR A 138 -9.76 -9.89 14.30
N GLN A 139 -8.82 -8.95 14.14
CA GLN A 139 -8.24 -8.22 15.27
C GLN A 139 -9.25 -7.30 15.97
N ILE A 140 -10.03 -6.55 15.19
CA ILE A 140 -11.06 -5.65 15.71
C ILE A 140 -12.13 -6.44 16.45
N ARG A 141 -12.61 -7.54 15.85
CA ARG A 141 -13.62 -8.42 16.44
C ARG A 141 -13.20 -8.93 17.82
N SER A 142 -11.99 -9.44 17.95
CA SER A 142 -11.46 -9.91 19.24
C SER A 142 -11.46 -8.81 20.31
N ARG A 143 -11.19 -7.55 19.94
CA ARG A 143 -11.24 -6.40 20.86
C ARG A 143 -12.67 -6.00 21.22
N ILE A 144 -13.59 -6.04 20.25
CA ILE A 144 -15.01 -5.72 20.46
C ILE A 144 -15.65 -6.77 21.37
N GLU A 145 -15.38 -8.06 21.16
CA GLU A 145 -15.93 -9.16 21.96
C GLU A 145 -15.49 -9.10 23.43
N ALA A 146 -14.33 -8.48 23.73
CA ALA A 146 -13.88 -8.24 25.10
C ALA A 146 -14.65 -7.11 25.81
N HIS A 147 -15.48 -6.34 25.11
CA HIS A 147 -16.33 -5.30 25.67
C HIS A 147 -17.67 -5.87 26.16
N GLY A 148 -18.22 -5.33 27.25
CA GLY A 148 -19.51 -5.79 27.81
C GLY A 148 -20.69 -5.69 26.84
N GLU A 149 -20.62 -4.77 25.87
CA GLU A 149 -21.60 -4.63 24.78
C GLU A 149 -21.15 -5.23 23.44
N GLY A 150 -20.10 -6.06 23.44
CA GLY A 150 -19.48 -6.63 22.24
C GLY A 150 -20.46 -7.20 21.21
N PRO A 151 -21.46 -8.02 21.61
CA PRO A 151 -22.45 -8.56 20.69
C PRO A 151 -23.31 -7.50 19.95
N ARG A 152 -23.62 -6.37 20.60
CA ARG A 152 -24.36 -5.28 19.97
C ARG A 152 -23.47 -4.54 18.97
N ILE A 153 -22.26 -4.20 19.41
CA ILE A 153 -21.30 -3.42 18.62
C ILE A 153 -20.90 -4.19 17.35
N ILE A 154 -20.63 -5.50 17.45
CA ILE A 154 -20.27 -6.30 16.27
C ILE A 154 -21.43 -6.40 15.28
N ALA A 155 -22.67 -6.50 15.77
CA ALA A 155 -23.85 -6.54 14.90
C ALA A 155 -24.05 -5.23 14.13
N GLU A 156 -23.87 -4.08 14.80
CA GLU A 156 -23.91 -2.76 14.17
C GLU A 156 -22.76 -2.57 13.17
N PHE A 157 -21.54 -2.97 13.53
CA PHE A 157 -20.38 -2.91 12.66
C PHE A 157 -20.57 -3.77 11.39
N ASP A 158 -21.03 -5.01 11.54
CA ASP A 158 -21.31 -5.92 10.44
C ASP A 158 -22.47 -5.43 9.55
N ALA A 159 -23.44 -4.69 10.11
CA ALA A 159 -24.54 -4.09 9.35
C ALA A 159 -24.09 -2.92 8.46
N LEU A 160 -23.03 -2.22 8.84
CA LEU A 160 -22.41 -1.14 8.05
C LEU A 160 -21.42 -1.66 7.00
N SER A 161 -21.10 -2.95 7.00
CA SER A 161 -20.10 -3.52 6.10
C SER A 161 -20.64 -3.69 4.68
N ASP A 162 -19.93 -3.11 3.71
CA ASP A 162 -20.18 -3.36 2.28
C ASP A 162 -19.74 -4.77 1.82
N LEU A 163 -19.01 -5.52 2.66
CA LEU A 163 -18.58 -6.90 2.35
C LEU A 163 -19.75 -7.87 2.20
N ARG A 164 -20.93 -7.53 2.72
CA ARG A 164 -22.15 -8.36 2.63
C ARG A 164 -22.92 -8.21 1.31
N LYS A 165 -22.58 -7.25 0.44
CA LYS A 165 -23.32 -6.96 -0.80
C LYS A 165 -22.87 -7.79 -2.02
N ALA A 166 -21.82 -8.59 -1.90
CA ALA A 166 -21.43 -9.55 -2.93
C ALA A 166 -22.09 -10.91 -2.63
N SER A 167 -23.28 -11.14 -3.17
CA SER A 167 -23.96 -12.44 -3.24
C SER A 167 -24.39 -12.70 -4.68
#